data_AF-A0AAP4BUC6-F1
#
_entry.id   AF-A0AAP4BUC6-F1
#
_cell.length_a   1.000
_cell.length_b   1.000
_cell.length_c   1.000
_cell.angle_alpha   90.00
_cell.angle_beta   90.00
_cell.angle_gamma   90.00
#
_symmetry.space_group_name_H-M   'P 1'
#
loop_
_entity.id
_entity.type
_entity.pdbx_description
1 polymer ?
#
loop_
_entity_poly.entity_id
_entity_poly.type
_entity_poly.pdbx_seq_one_letter_code
_entity_poly.pdbx_strand_id
1 'polypeptide(L)'
;MAERKIDALALSEASSYEDYLAKAQARGFDFELKKSGVQDEMLRRGWSVVAPYFLRPNIAPDGPLPAMPKIERDDEGKIVKATANPQLAQFLSRAWNINSREDLLKSAQQASQRTHDKAYEAGRAILQEIRELPLEQRAGHTSVLVNELSGALPEVPFATLEKEAQRLLKPLLNPDAELLIPQRLPDSLAGFYFAAAVRQLNLGAGAGFIKPSEVRPIIVKCVLGIARAYDTWEEYVAALIYGEAMLASKIGDHFRFIFHNAAALLTATDSPWVELPLHTETFPPIKSNSYEEIFSSMQANAQQLPVAVTGKLADDLRLGWSLQAPYLVGSKIPLDAPATYDEQRVQEIWQHLENQHQVSDTASLRTAIGKYLDEPDHEAYRVIRDELQEVRSWDVEKRRTDGLEKITTALRSKYAKAAAPEHTSEDIDKAVSSTAAQLAKLLLVEDIDLFLPKTLPSSLAGWRIAQGVRLAAMGFATKLLTEDEANEFAAVGADKAKSNHTDWRDFGDGFLVGRLCESGQVDGLQQRMMASTAGALASKQSPWSELALR
;
A
#
# COMPACT_ATOMS: atom_id res chain seq x y z
N MET A 1 -12.15 23.18 26.43
CA MET A 1 -11.68 22.92 27.81
C MET A 1 -12.72 22.23 28.71
N ALA A 2 -14.00 22.09 28.31
CA ALA A 2 -15.00 21.32 29.05
C ALA A 2 -15.06 19.82 28.67
N GLU A 3 -14.57 19.43 27.48
CA GLU A 3 -14.56 18.02 27.01
C GLU A 3 -13.47 17.13 27.65
N ARG A 4 -12.37 17.70 28.18
CA ARG A 4 -11.27 16.93 28.81
C ARG A 4 -11.64 16.25 30.14
N LYS A 5 -12.83 16.49 30.68
CA LYS A 5 -13.34 15.84 31.91
C LYS A 5 -14.12 14.55 31.66
N ILE A 6 -14.39 14.22 30.38
CA ILE A 6 -15.29 13.11 30.02
C ILE A 6 -14.59 11.73 30.15
N ASP A 7 -13.25 11.70 30.24
CA ASP A 7 -12.45 10.46 30.34
C ASP A 7 -12.40 9.81 31.72
N ALA A 8 -12.50 10.56 32.82
CA ALA A 8 -12.13 10.03 34.14
C ALA A 8 -13.23 9.20 34.83
N LEU A 9 -14.50 9.36 34.43
CA LEU A 9 -15.66 8.87 35.18
C LEU A 9 -16.35 7.64 34.58
N ALA A 10 -16.15 7.34 33.29
CA ALA A 10 -16.82 6.22 32.62
C ALA A 10 -15.92 4.98 32.42
N LEU A 11 -14.63 5.10 32.74
CA LEU A 11 -13.61 4.07 32.55
C LEU A 11 -13.05 3.51 33.86
N SER A 12 -13.52 4.05 35.00
CA SER A 12 -13.12 3.63 36.35
C SER A 12 -13.54 2.21 36.73
N GLU A 13 -14.32 1.53 35.87
CA GLU A 13 -14.80 0.15 36.07
C GLU A 13 -14.14 -0.85 35.12
N ALA A 14 -13.18 -0.44 34.28
CA ALA A 14 -12.48 -1.39 33.43
C ALA A 14 -11.52 -2.24 34.27
N SER A 15 -11.59 -3.56 34.12
CA SER A 15 -10.71 -4.49 34.86
C SER A 15 -9.48 -4.95 34.07
N SER A 16 -9.46 -4.71 32.74
CA SER A 16 -8.36 -5.08 31.86
C SER A 16 -8.29 -4.21 30.62
N TYR A 17 -7.23 -4.37 29.83
CA TYR A 17 -7.10 -3.76 28.50
C TYR A 17 -8.24 -4.16 27.57
N GLU A 18 -8.61 -5.44 27.54
CA GLU A 18 -9.64 -5.96 26.64
C GLU A 18 -11.02 -5.43 27.03
N ASP A 19 -11.32 -5.36 28.34
CA ASP A 19 -12.56 -4.73 28.83
C ASP A 19 -12.57 -3.22 28.54
N TYR A 20 -11.41 -2.56 28.70
CA TYR A 20 -11.25 -1.14 28.38
C TYR A 20 -11.45 -0.86 26.88
N LEU A 21 -10.90 -1.71 26.01
CA LEU A 21 -11.06 -1.64 24.56
C LEU A 21 -12.53 -1.87 24.15
N ALA A 22 -13.16 -2.93 24.68
CA ALA A 22 -14.56 -3.24 24.39
C ALA A 22 -15.52 -2.13 24.84
N LYS A 23 -15.30 -1.56 26.03
CA LYS A 23 -16.08 -0.42 26.53
C LYS A 23 -15.87 0.83 25.69
N ALA A 24 -14.64 1.08 25.23
CA ALA A 24 -14.36 2.20 24.35
C ALA A 24 -15.03 2.04 22.97
N GLN A 25 -14.98 0.84 22.42
CA GLN A 25 -15.66 0.44 21.18
C GLN A 25 -17.18 0.63 21.26
N ALA A 26 -17.82 0.10 22.31
CA ALA A 26 -19.27 0.19 22.49
C ALA A 26 -19.81 1.62 22.63
N ARG A 27 -18.95 2.56 23.04
CA ARG A 27 -19.32 3.96 23.21
C ARG A 27 -19.43 4.72 21.89
N GLY A 28 -18.81 4.21 20.81
CA GLY A 28 -18.80 4.87 19.51
C GLY A 28 -18.16 6.25 19.60
N PHE A 29 -16.92 6.33 20.12
CA PHE A 29 -16.19 7.60 20.14
C PHE A 29 -16.11 8.18 18.72
N ASP A 30 -16.52 9.43 18.56
CA ASP A 30 -16.29 10.15 17.31
C ASP A 30 -14.78 10.23 17.06
N PHE A 31 -14.38 9.87 15.85
CA PHE A 31 -12.99 9.97 15.44
C PHE A 31 -12.54 11.45 15.39
N GLU A 32 -11.91 11.92 16.47
CA GLU A 32 -11.48 13.31 16.60
C GLU A 32 -10.09 13.55 15.98
N LEU A 33 -9.95 13.34 14.67
CA LEU A 33 -8.95 14.06 13.88
C LEU A 33 -9.62 15.26 13.20
N LYS A 34 -10.18 16.16 14.03
CA LYS A 34 -10.98 17.32 13.56
C LYS A 34 -10.18 18.25 12.62
N LYS A 35 -10.89 18.72 11.58
CA LYS A 35 -10.55 19.69 10.52
C LYS A 35 -10.03 21.08 10.98
N SER A 36 -9.70 21.27 12.25
CA SER A 36 -9.25 22.58 12.74
C SER A 36 -7.76 22.76 12.46
N GLY A 37 -7.40 23.85 11.77
CA GLY A 37 -6.00 24.22 11.48
C GLY A 37 -5.13 24.52 12.72
N VAL A 38 -5.52 24.04 13.90
CA VAL A 38 -4.77 24.10 15.16
C VAL A 38 -4.25 22.69 15.45
N GLN A 39 -3.07 22.38 14.91
CA GLN A 39 -2.43 21.08 15.05
C GLN A 39 -1.76 20.93 16.43
N ASP A 40 -2.52 20.54 17.44
CA ASP A 40 -2.01 20.13 18.76
C ASP A 40 -1.06 18.91 18.61
N GLU A 41 -0.10 18.77 19.52
CA GLU A 41 0.84 17.62 19.59
C GLU A 41 0.08 16.29 19.67
N MET A 42 -1.11 16.28 20.27
CA MET A 42 -1.98 15.10 20.36
C MET A 42 -2.44 14.58 18.99
N LEU A 43 -2.82 15.48 18.08
CA LEU A 43 -3.24 15.14 16.71
C LEU A 43 -2.06 14.63 15.87
N ARG A 44 -0.86 15.15 16.08
CA ARG A 44 0.36 14.80 15.32
C ARG A 44 0.81 13.35 15.55
N ARG A 45 0.56 12.80 16.75
CA ARG A 45 0.90 11.41 17.09
C ARG A 45 -0.25 10.43 16.81
N GLY A 46 -1.49 10.92 16.70
CA GLY A 46 -2.64 10.14 16.19
C GLY A 46 -2.47 9.69 14.73
N TRP A 47 -1.53 10.25 13.96
CA TRP A 47 -1.25 9.77 12.60
C TRP A 47 -0.64 8.37 12.53
N SER A 48 -0.24 7.77 13.65
CA SER A 48 0.12 6.34 13.69
C SER A 48 -1.07 5.41 13.39
N VAL A 49 -2.31 5.82 13.68
CA VAL A 49 -3.51 4.99 13.45
C VAL A 49 -4.13 5.21 12.06
N VAL A 50 -3.58 6.11 11.24
CA VAL A 50 -4.20 6.48 9.95
C VAL A 50 -3.69 5.67 8.76
N ALA A 51 -2.80 4.70 8.97
CA ALA A 51 -2.16 3.94 7.90
C ALA A 51 -3.16 3.38 6.86
N PRO A 52 -4.33 2.84 7.23
CA PRO A 52 -5.28 2.26 6.26
C PRO A 52 -6.01 3.30 5.39
N TYR A 53 -6.09 4.56 5.81
CA TYR A 53 -6.69 5.62 4.97
C TYR A 53 -5.94 5.81 3.64
N PHE A 54 -4.64 5.46 3.60
CA PHE A 54 -3.82 5.58 2.40
C PHE A 54 -4.00 4.42 1.42
N LEU A 55 -4.67 3.34 1.84
CA LEU A 55 -5.12 2.28 0.94
C LEU A 55 -6.33 2.72 0.11
N ARG A 56 -7.07 3.76 0.54
CA ARG A 56 -8.18 4.30 -0.24
C ARG A 56 -7.65 5.03 -1.49
N PRO A 57 -8.39 4.99 -2.62
CA PRO A 57 -7.92 5.48 -3.91
C PRO A 57 -8.01 7.01 -3.98
N ASN A 58 -9.07 7.54 -3.34
CA ASN A 58 -9.30 8.95 -3.07
C ASN A 58 -9.06 9.19 -1.59
N ILE A 59 -8.39 10.30 -1.24
CA ILE A 59 -8.39 10.80 0.15
C ILE A 59 -9.87 10.98 0.48
N ALA A 60 -10.41 10.18 1.39
CA ALA A 60 -11.77 10.40 1.85
C ALA A 60 -11.87 11.87 2.27
N PRO A 61 -12.85 12.64 1.78
CA PRO A 61 -12.98 14.06 2.13
C PRO A 61 -13.09 14.29 3.65
N ASP A 62 -13.40 13.23 4.40
CA ASP A 62 -13.57 13.20 5.85
C ASP A 62 -12.54 12.31 6.59
N GLY A 63 -11.56 11.75 5.88
CA GLY A 63 -10.40 11.09 6.52
C GLY A 63 -9.47 12.12 7.17
N PRO A 64 -8.63 11.71 8.13
CA PRO A 64 -7.63 12.59 8.68
C PRO A 64 -6.72 13.02 7.54
N LEU A 65 -6.80 14.31 7.22
CA LEU A 65 -5.96 14.89 6.18
C LEU A 65 -4.50 14.54 6.54
N PRO A 66 -3.65 14.25 5.54
CA PRO A 66 -2.20 14.24 5.76
C PRO A 66 -1.83 15.52 6.53
N ALA A 67 -0.68 15.56 7.19
CA ALA A 67 -0.19 16.85 7.68
C ALA A 67 -0.14 17.82 6.49
N MET A 68 -1.18 18.61 6.28
CA MET A 68 -1.24 19.39 5.07
C MET A 68 -0.33 20.59 5.31
N PRO A 69 0.46 21.00 4.30
CA PRO A 69 1.00 22.35 4.31
C PRO A 69 -0.12 23.35 4.62
N LYS A 70 0.19 24.44 5.31
CA LYS A 70 -0.77 25.50 5.60
C LYS A 70 -1.44 25.94 4.29
N ILE A 71 -2.74 25.65 4.19
CA ILE A 71 -3.54 25.89 3.00
C ILE A 71 -4.20 27.26 3.16
N GLU A 72 -3.84 28.21 2.30
CA GLU A 72 -4.61 29.42 2.08
C GLU A 72 -5.69 29.09 1.05
N ARG A 73 -6.94 29.41 1.39
CA ARG A 73 -8.10 29.24 0.50
C ARG A 73 -8.68 30.60 0.16
N ASP A 74 -9.25 30.72 -1.03
CA ASP A 74 -10.06 31.88 -1.40
C ASP A 74 -11.46 31.81 -0.76
N ASP A 75 -12.25 32.84 -0.99
CA ASP A 75 -13.61 32.99 -0.48
C ASP A 75 -14.57 31.91 -1.03
N GLU A 76 -14.20 31.23 -2.12
CA GLU A 76 -14.93 30.09 -2.71
C GLU A 76 -14.49 28.74 -2.12
N GLY A 77 -13.49 28.74 -1.22
CA GLY A 77 -12.93 27.55 -0.60
C GLY A 77 -11.93 26.79 -1.47
N LYS A 78 -11.48 27.32 -2.61
CA LYS A 78 -10.43 26.73 -3.44
C LYS A 78 -9.05 27.03 -2.86
N ILE A 79 -8.11 26.11 -3.09
CA ILE A 79 -6.74 26.23 -2.58
C ILE A 79 -5.96 27.24 -3.42
N VAL A 80 -5.54 28.35 -2.81
CA VAL A 80 -4.77 29.41 -3.45
C VAL A 80 -3.27 29.23 -3.20
N LYS A 81 -2.90 28.73 -2.01
CA LYS A 81 -1.49 28.53 -1.65
C LYS A 81 -1.32 27.43 -0.61
N ALA A 82 -0.28 26.62 -0.75
CA ALA A 82 0.10 25.61 0.23
C ALA A 82 1.53 25.91 0.71
N THR A 83 1.70 26.21 1.99
CA THR A 83 3.01 26.56 2.58
C THR A 83 3.44 25.57 3.66
N ALA A 84 4.73 25.22 3.69
CA ALA A 84 5.31 24.34 4.71
C ALA A 84 4.95 24.81 6.13
N ASN A 85 4.62 23.87 7.03
CA ASN A 85 4.35 24.18 8.43
C ASN A 85 5.65 24.09 9.27
N PRO A 86 6.24 25.23 9.70
CA PRO A 86 7.51 25.23 10.44
C PRO A 86 7.41 24.57 11.82
N GLN A 87 6.21 24.48 12.42
CA GLN A 87 6.03 23.77 13.69
C GLN A 87 6.16 22.25 13.54
N LEU A 88 5.86 21.71 12.36
CA LEU A 88 6.06 20.29 12.06
C LEU A 88 7.53 19.99 11.83
N ALA A 89 8.25 20.87 11.12
CA ALA A 89 9.70 20.78 10.98
C ALA A 89 10.40 20.82 12.35
N GLN A 90 9.98 21.73 13.23
CA GLN A 90 10.52 21.81 14.60
C GLN A 90 10.21 20.55 15.43
N PHE A 91 9.02 19.98 15.28
CA PHE A 91 8.67 18.73 15.96
C PHE A 91 9.50 17.55 15.45
N LEU A 92 9.62 17.38 14.13
CA LEU A 92 10.46 16.36 13.49
C LEU A 92 11.93 16.44 13.95
N SER A 93 12.47 17.66 14.01
CA SER A 93 13.82 17.94 14.52
C SER A 93 13.97 17.53 15.99
N ARG A 94 13.03 17.92 16.86
CA ARG A 94 13.11 17.61 18.30
C ARG A 94 12.85 16.14 18.63
N ALA A 95 11.89 15.51 17.95
CA ALA A 95 11.43 14.16 18.28
C ALA A 95 12.30 13.07 17.64
N TRP A 96 12.78 13.28 16.41
CA TRP A 96 13.51 12.28 15.63
C TRP A 96 14.81 12.78 14.99
N ASN A 97 15.22 14.02 15.27
CA ASN A 97 16.39 14.64 14.62
C ASN A 97 16.29 14.68 13.08
N ILE A 98 15.06 14.84 12.57
CA ILE A 98 14.80 14.95 11.12
C ILE A 98 14.79 16.42 10.73
N ASN A 99 15.80 16.86 9.98
CA ASN A 99 15.98 18.26 9.59
C ASN A 99 15.90 18.49 8.07
N SER A 100 15.83 17.41 7.29
CA SER A 100 15.87 17.43 5.84
C SER A 100 15.04 16.32 5.20
N ARG A 101 14.87 16.38 3.88
CA ARG A 101 14.27 15.30 3.08
C ARG A 101 15.05 13.99 3.21
N GLU A 102 16.38 14.06 3.21
CA GLU A 102 17.24 12.88 3.31
C GLU A 102 17.15 12.22 4.68
N ASP A 103 17.16 13.02 5.76
CA ASP A 103 16.95 12.51 7.12
C ASP A 103 15.58 11.83 7.25
N LEU A 104 14.54 12.45 6.67
CA LEU A 104 13.18 11.92 6.68
C LEU A 104 13.11 10.56 5.97
N LEU A 105 13.60 10.49 4.74
CA LEU A 105 13.57 9.25 3.95
C LEU A 105 14.39 8.15 4.63
N LYS A 106 15.57 8.49 5.16
CA LYS A 106 16.41 7.55 5.90
C LYS A 106 15.71 7.03 7.16
N SER A 107 15.13 7.93 7.97
CA SER A 107 14.44 7.53 9.21
C SER A 107 13.20 6.68 8.92
N ALA A 108 12.38 7.08 7.95
CA ALA A 108 11.21 6.33 7.54
C ALA A 108 11.59 4.96 6.95
N GLN A 109 12.66 4.89 6.15
CA GLN A 109 13.18 3.64 5.60
C GLN A 109 13.66 2.71 6.73
N GLN A 110 14.47 3.22 7.66
CA GLN A 110 14.93 2.46 8.84
C GLN A 110 13.77 1.91 9.67
N ALA A 111 12.72 2.71 9.89
CA ALA A 111 11.52 2.27 10.59
C ALA A 111 10.76 1.21 9.77
N SER A 112 10.55 1.42 8.47
CA SER A 112 9.84 0.47 7.60
C SER A 112 10.58 -0.85 7.38
N GLN A 113 11.91 -0.87 7.50
CA GLN A 113 12.71 -2.10 7.38
C GLN A 113 12.78 -2.88 8.71
N ARG A 114 12.35 -2.28 9.82
CA ARG A 114 12.38 -2.92 11.14
C ARG A 114 11.15 -3.80 11.33
N THR A 115 11.10 -4.89 10.57
CA THR A 115 10.06 -5.93 10.67
C THR A 115 10.24 -6.83 11.89
N HIS A 116 11.42 -6.78 12.51
CA HIS A 116 11.77 -7.55 13.70
C HIS A 116 12.41 -6.64 14.75
N ASP A 117 11.91 -6.69 15.98
CA ASP A 117 12.63 -6.18 17.15
C ASP A 117 13.24 -7.37 17.87
N LYS A 118 14.47 -7.71 17.49
CA LYS A 118 15.17 -8.92 17.97
C LYS A 118 15.18 -9.03 19.50
N ALA A 119 15.32 -7.90 20.21
CA ALA A 119 15.30 -7.89 21.67
C ALA A 119 13.89 -8.20 22.19
N TYR A 120 12.85 -7.63 21.59
CA TYR A 120 11.48 -7.97 21.95
C TYR A 120 11.16 -9.44 21.65
N GLU A 121 11.50 -9.94 20.47
CA GLU A 121 11.21 -11.31 20.05
C GLU A 121 11.91 -12.33 20.94
N ALA A 122 13.19 -12.10 21.25
CA ALA A 122 13.95 -12.94 22.18
C ALA A 122 13.38 -12.88 23.60
N GLY A 123 13.02 -11.69 24.08
CA GLY A 123 12.52 -11.47 25.43
C GLY A 123 11.02 -11.71 25.62
N ARG A 124 10.26 -11.99 24.56
CA ARG A 124 8.78 -11.92 24.58
C ARG A 124 8.16 -12.85 25.61
N ALA A 125 8.64 -14.09 25.69
CA ALA A 125 8.12 -15.08 26.63
C ALA A 125 8.29 -14.60 28.08
N ILE A 126 9.48 -14.11 28.42
CA ILE A 126 9.77 -13.55 29.75
C ILE A 126 8.95 -12.29 30.02
N LEU A 127 8.78 -11.40 29.03
CA LEU A 127 7.92 -10.22 29.17
C LEU A 127 6.45 -10.61 29.42
N GLN A 128 5.97 -11.69 28.78
CA GLN A 128 4.62 -12.22 29.00
C GLN A 128 4.47 -12.78 30.42
N GLU A 129 5.45 -13.56 30.89
CA GLU A 129 5.47 -14.05 32.29
C GLU A 129 5.44 -12.89 33.29
N ILE A 130 6.23 -11.83 33.05
CA ILE A 130 6.24 -10.64 33.91
C ILE A 130 4.90 -9.90 33.84
N ARG A 131 4.25 -9.82 32.66
CA ARG A 131 2.94 -9.17 32.50
C ARG A 131 1.85 -9.84 33.33
N GLU A 132 1.94 -11.16 33.51
CA GLU A 132 1.00 -11.98 34.29
C GLU A 132 1.15 -11.81 35.80
N LEU A 133 2.31 -11.32 36.26
CA LEU A 133 2.51 -11.00 37.67
C LEU A 133 1.69 -9.75 38.09
N PRO A 134 1.29 -9.65 39.36
CA PRO A 134 0.78 -8.41 39.93
C PRO A 134 1.80 -7.28 39.78
N LEU A 135 1.32 -6.05 39.50
CA LEU A 135 2.18 -4.91 39.17
C LEU A 135 3.29 -4.68 40.20
N GLU A 136 2.97 -4.78 41.49
CA GLU A 136 3.89 -4.62 42.61
C GLU A 136 5.01 -5.68 42.66
N GLN A 137 4.85 -6.80 41.96
CA GLN A 137 5.82 -7.90 41.90
C GLN A 137 6.71 -7.83 40.64
N ARG A 138 6.38 -6.98 39.65
CA ARG A 138 7.12 -6.92 38.39
C ARG A 138 8.48 -6.22 38.54
N ALA A 139 8.60 -5.33 39.51
CA ALA A 139 9.87 -4.66 39.80
C ALA A 139 10.96 -5.68 40.15
N GLY A 140 12.18 -5.47 39.63
CA GLY A 140 13.33 -6.35 39.88
C GLY A 140 13.57 -7.44 38.81
N HIS A 141 12.69 -7.60 37.84
CA HIS A 141 12.85 -8.59 36.76
C HIS A 141 13.78 -8.14 35.61
N THR A 142 14.40 -6.96 35.71
CA THR A 142 15.34 -6.47 34.68
C THR A 142 16.51 -7.42 34.47
N SER A 143 17.10 -7.96 35.55
CA SER A 143 18.23 -8.90 35.44
C SER A 143 17.84 -10.22 34.76
N VAL A 144 16.61 -10.69 34.98
CA VAL A 144 16.08 -11.89 34.34
C VAL A 144 15.96 -11.68 32.83
N LEU A 145 15.35 -10.56 32.42
CA LEU A 145 15.24 -10.22 31.00
C LEU A 145 16.62 -10.00 30.35
N VAL A 146 17.55 -9.32 31.02
CA VAL A 146 18.91 -9.12 30.48
C VAL A 146 19.66 -10.44 30.29
N ASN A 147 19.49 -11.40 31.21
CA ASN A 147 20.08 -12.73 31.06
C ASN A 147 19.50 -13.48 29.86
N GLU A 148 18.18 -13.43 29.68
CA GLU A 148 17.52 -14.04 28.51
C GLU A 148 18.04 -13.42 27.21
N LEU A 149 18.08 -12.09 27.14
CA LEU A 149 18.60 -11.38 25.96
C LEU A 149 20.08 -11.69 25.72
N SER A 150 20.89 -11.86 26.76
CA SER A 150 22.32 -12.19 26.62
C SER A 150 22.53 -13.59 26.05
N GLY A 151 21.66 -14.54 26.38
CA GLY A 151 21.69 -15.88 25.80
C GLY A 151 21.25 -15.90 24.34
N ALA A 152 20.21 -15.13 23.99
CA ALA A 152 19.65 -15.08 22.65
C ALA A 152 20.43 -14.18 21.67
N LEU A 153 21.11 -13.14 22.16
CA LEU A 153 21.82 -12.14 21.37
C LEU A 153 23.27 -11.96 21.89
N PRO A 154 24.11 -13.03 21.84
CA PRO A 154 25.45 -13.03 22.43
C PRO A 154 26.41 -12.03 21.78
N GLU A 155 26.11 -11.55 20.57
CA GLU A 155 26.89 -10.54 19.85
C GLU A 155 26.64 -9.10 20.33
N VAL A 156 25.56 -8.87 21.08
CA VAL A 156 25.17 -7.52 21.51
C VAL A 156 25.82 -7.19 22.87
N PRO A 157 26.49 -6.03 23.02
CA PRO A 157 27.10 -5.66 24.29
C PRO A 157 26.09 -5.62 25.44
N PHE A 158 26.49 -6.14 26.62
CA PHE A 158 25.63 -6.22 27.81
C PHE A 158 24.98 -4.88 28.18
N ALA A 159 25.73 -3.78 28.15
CA ALA A 159 25.20 -2.44 28.44
C ALA A 159 24.11 -1.98 27.46
N THR A 160 24.12 -2.49 26.22
CA THR A 160 23.03 -2.28 25.25
C THR A 160 21.83 -3.15 25.63
N LEU A 161 22.05 -4.41 25.98
CA LEU A 161 20.99 -5.32 26.43
C LEU A 161 20.27 -4.82 27.69
N GLU A 162 20.99 -4.21 28.65
CA GLU A 162 20.38 -3.55 29.81
C GLU A 162 19.43 -2.42 29.41
N LYS A 163 19.83 -1.57 28.45
CA LYS A 163 18.98 -0.49 27.96
C LYS A 163 17.76 -1.03 27.21
N GLU A 164 17.94 -2.08 26.42
CA GLU A 164 16.84 -2.74 25.71
C GLU A 164 15.86 -3.38 26.70
N ALA A 165 16.35 -4.12 27.70
CA ALA A 165 15.50 -4.69 28.76
C ALA A 165 14.71 -3.62 29.51
N GLN A 166 15.35 -2.50 29.87
CA GLN A 166 14.67 -1.37 30.51
C GLN A 166 13.59 -0.75 29.61
N ARG A 167 13.88 -0.56 28.32
CA ARG A 167 12.92 -0.07 27.32
C ARG A 167 11.70 -0.98 27.21
N LEU A 168 11.93 -2.29 27.14
CA LEU A 168 10.89 -3.30 26.97
C LEU A 168 10.02 -3.47 28.22
N LEU A 169 10.60 -3.37 29.43
CA LEU A 169 9.87 -3.49 30.70
C LEU A 169 9.09 -2.23 31.09
N LYS A 170 9.49 -1.07 30.56
CA LYS A 170 8.91 0.23 30.93
C LYS A 170 7.37 0.25 30.94
N PRO A 171 6.65 -0.30 29.94
CA PRO A 171 5.18 -0.32 29.98
C PRO A 171 4.64 -1.18 31.12
N LEU A 172 5.29 -2.31 31.41
CA LEU A 172 4.85 -3.29 32.41
C LEU A 172 5.04 -2.82 33.85
N LEU A 173 5.96 -1.88 34.08
CA LEU A 173 6.27 -1.31 35.38
C LEU A 173 5.47 -0.05 35.70
N ASN A 174 4.68 0.47 34.75
CA ASN A 174 3.97 1.73 34.91
C ASN A 174 2.50 1.51 35.31
N PRO A 175 2.07 1.94 36.52
CA PRO A 175 0.67 1.80 36.96
C PRO A 175 -0.33 2.49 36.02
N ASP A 176 0.05 3.62 35.42
CA ASP A 176 -0.82 4.37 34.50
C ASP A 176 -1.07 3.61 33.18
N ALA A 177 -0.28 2.56 32.91
CA ALA A 177 -0.36 1.73 31.72
C ALA A 177 -1.17 0.46 31.92
N GLU A 178 -1.49 0.06 33.16
CA GLU A 178 -2.02 -1.29 33.46
C GLU A 178 -3.29 -1.63 32.68
N LEU A 179 -4.20 -0.65 32.55
CA LEU A 179 -5.45 -0.77 31.80
C LEU A 179 -5.30 -0.49 30.29
N LEU A 180 -4.12 -0.03 29.87
CA LEU A 180 -3.83 0.38 28.50
C LEU A 180 -2.86 -0.57 27.80
N ILE A 181 -2.25 -1.52 28.51
CA ILE A 181 -1.35 -2.52 27.95
C ILE A 181 -2.06 -3.87 27.82
N PRO A 182 -2.03 -4.50 26.63
CA PRO A 182 -2.63 -5.81 26.37
C PRO A 182 -2.27 -6.84 27.46
N GLN A 183 -3.22 -7.71 27.82
CA GLN A 183 -2.91 -8.84 28.72
C GLN A 183 -2.02 -9.85 28.01
N ARG A 184 -2.35 -10.18 26.76
CA ARG A 184 -1.48 -10.93 25.87
C ARG A 184 -0.63 -9.95 25.07
N LEU A 185 0.67 -9.99 25.29
CA LEU A 185 1.62 -9.16 24.56
C LEU A 185 1.64 -9.55 23.07
N PRO A 186 1.79 -8.57 22.16
CA PRO A 186 1.73 -8.80 20.72
C PRO A 186 2.82 -9.80 20.26
N ASP A 187 2.57 -10.55 19.19
CA ASP A 187 3.55 -11.51 18.68
C ASP A 187 4.75 -10.81 18.00
N SER A 188 4.54 -9.59 17.51
CA SER A 188 5.58 -8.74 16.89
C SER A 188 5.33 -7.26 17.17
N LEU A 189 6.40 -6.46 17.12
CA LEU A 189 6.34 -4.98 17.17
C LEU A 189 6.50 -4.32 15.79
N ALA A 190 6.51 -5.07 14.70
CA ALA A 190 6.65 -4.53 13.34
C ALA A 190 5.66 -3.40 13.04
N GLY A 191 4.42 -3.56 13.47
CA GLY A 191 3.33 -2.59 13.26
C GLY A 191 3.61 -1.23 13.90
N PHE A 192 4.23 -1.22 15.07
CA PHE A 192 4.66 0.01 15.71
C PHE A 192 5.69 0.77 14.86
N TYR A 193 6.67 0.07 14.27
CA TYR A 193 7.68 0.70 13.43
C TYR A 193 7.12 1.16 12.09
N PHE A 194 6.25 0.37 11.46
CA PHE A 194 5.53 0.80 10.27
C PHE A 194 4.68 2.05 10.54
N ALA A 195 3.94 2.08 11.65
CA ALA A 195 3.16 3.24 12.06
C ALA A 195 4.04 4.47 12.31
N ALA A 196 5.23 4.28 12.89
CA ALA A 196 6.21 5.35 13.06
C ALA A 196 6.69 5.92 11.72
N ALA A 197 6.99 5.07 10.73
CA ALA A 197 7.35 5.49 9.38
C ALA A 197 6.22 6.30 8.73
N VAL A 198 4.98 5.81 8.80
CA VAL A 198 3.79 6.50 8.28
C VAL A 198 3.62 7.87 8.92
N ARG A 199 3.75 7.96 10.24
CA ARG A 199 3.67 9.21 10.99
C ARG A 199 4.77 10.20 10.59
N GLN A 200 6.02 9.74 10.48
CA GLN A 200 7.14 10.59 10.06
C GLN A 200 6.93 11.14 8.65
N LEU A 201 6.54 10.29 7.70
CA LEU A 201 6.30 10.69 6.31
C LEU A 201 5.16 11.70 6.20
N ASN A 202 4.06 11.49 6.93
CA ASN A 202 2.95 12.43 6.99
C ASN A 202 3.40 13.79 7.55
N LEU A 203 4.10 13.79 8.69
CA LEU A 203 4.66 15.00 9.28
C LEU A 203 5.63 15.71 8.32
N GLY A 204 6.47 14.94 7.63
CA GLY A 204 7.44 15.42 6.66
C GLY A 204 6.80 16.09 5.46
N ALA A 205 5.67 15.56 4.97
CA ALA A 205 4.89 16.20 3.91
C ALA A 205 4.35 17.56 4.35
N GLY A 206 3.81 17.66 5.57
CA GLY A 206 3.32 18.92 6.11
C GLY A 206 4.41 19.92 6.45
N ALA A 207 5.58 19.43 6.84
CA ALA A 207 6.79 20.24 7.03
C ALA A 207 7.41 20.72 5.71
N GLY A 208 6.93 20.23 4.56
CA GLY A 208 7.45 20.58 3.24
C GLY A 208 8.78 19.89 2.88
N PHE A 209 9.19 18.85 3.61
CA PHE A 209 10.40 18.07 3.29
C PHE A 209 10.20 17.12 2.12
N ILE A 210 8.96 16.70 1.85
CA ILE A 210 8.62 15.76 0.78
C ILE A 210 7.23 16.10 0.21
N LYS A 211 6.99 15.82 -1.07
CA LYS A 211 5.65 16.04 -1.65
C LYS A 211 4.69 14.92 -1.19
N PRO A 212 3.40 15.22 -0.95
CA PRO A 212 2.41 14.20 -0.62
C PRO A 212 2.35 13.03 -1.64
N SER A 213 2.56 13.32 -2.93
CA SER A 213 2.59 12.30 -3.99
C SER A 213 3.79 11.34 -3.90
N GLU A 214 4.90 11.75 -3.29
CA GLU A 214 6.09 10.92 -3.05
C GLU A 214 5.96 10.08 -1.76
N VAL A 215 5.11 10.51 -0.82
CA VAL A 215 4.88 9.84 0.47
C VAL A 215 3.98 8.62 0.32
N ARG A 216 2.94 8.72 -0.51
CA ARG A 216 1.90 7.69 -0.66
C ARG A 216 2.47 6.28 -0.92
N PRO A 217 3.42 6.06 -1.85
CA PRO A 217 3.94 4.72 -2.11
C PRO A 217 4.66 4.12 -0.91
N ILE A 218 5.37 4.94 -0.13
CA ILE A 218 6.12 4.49 1.06
C ILE A 218 5.15 4.13 2.19
N ILE A 219 4.10 4.94 2.40
CA ILE A 219 3.06 4.61 3.37
C ILE A 219 2.36 3.31 2.99
N VAL A 220 2.02 3.11 1.72
CA VAL A 220 1.38 1.86 1.30
C VAL A 220 2.29 0.67 1.63
N LYS A 221 3.58 0.72 1.31
CA LYS A 221 4.54 -0.32 1.73
C LYS A 221 4.49 -0.62 3.23
N CYS A 222 4.40 0.40 4.07
CA CYS A 222 4.29 0.23 5.52
C CYS A 222 2.98 -0.50 5.90
N VAL A 223 1.87 -0.17 5.25
CA VAL A 223 0.59 -0.86 5.46
C VAL A 223 0.67 -2.33 5.03
N LEU A 224 1.36 -2.63 3.93
CA LEU A 224 1.58 -4.01 3.50
C LEU A 224 2.47 -4.77 4.49
N GLY A 225 3.44 -4.09 5.09
CA GLY A 225 4.22 -4.60 6.21
C GLY A 225 3.36 -4.94 7.43
N ILE A 226 2.41 -4.06 7.78
CA ILE A 226 1.46 -4.30 8.87
C ILE A 226 0.59 -5.52 8.55
N ALA A 227 0.02 -5.61 7.35
CA ALA A 227 -0.80 -6.76 6.94
C ALA A 227 -0.02 -8.07 6.98
N ARG A 228 1.29 -8.07 6.69
CA ARG A 228 2.11 -9.29 6.81
C ARG A 228 2.36 -9.71 8.26
N ALA A 229 2.42 -8.75 9.18
CA ALA A 229 2.84 -8.98 10.56
C ALA A 229 1.70 -9.36 11.51
N TYR A 230 0.44 -9.06 11.17
CA TYR A 230 -0.72 -9.28 12.04
C TYR A 230 -1.87 -9.87 11.26
N ASP A 231 -2.69 -10.70 11.91
CA ASP A 231 -3.87 -11.32 11.31
C ASP A 231 -5.15 -10.47 11.55
N THR A 232 -5.12 -9.51 12.49
CA THR A 232 -6.25 -8.61 12.78
C THR A 232 -5.80 -7.17 13.08
N TRP A 233 -6.73 -6.21 12.93
CA TRP A 233 -6.46 -4.82 13.33
C TRP A 233 -6.27 -4.70 14.86
N GLU A 234 -6.93 -5.53 15.64
CA GLU A 234 -6.79 -5.62 17.10
C GLU A 234 -5.37 -6.02 17.50
N GLU A 235 -4.77 -7.01 16.84
CA GLU A 235 -3.37 -7.39 17.04
C GLU A 235 -2.41 -6.24 16.68
N TYR A 236 -2.68 -5.54 15.57
CA TYR A 236 -1.92 -4.35 15.20
C TYR A 236 -2.03 -3.24 16.27
N VAL A 237 -3.23 -3.00 16.81
CA VAL A 237 -3.44 -2.02 17.89
C VAL A 237 -2.68 -2.42 19.14
N ALA A 238 -2.72 -3.69 19.53
CA ALA A 238 -1.95 -4.19 20.66
C ALA A 238 -0.44 -3.90 20.50
N ALA A 239 0.11 -4.14 19.29
CA ALA A 239 1.48 -3.81 18.96
C ALA A 239 1.79 -2.32 18.97
N LEU A 240 0.91 -1.50 18.38
CA LEU A 240 1.06 -0.05 18.36
C LEU A 240 1.05 0.53 19.77
N ILE A 241 0.08 0.12 20.59
CA ILE A 241 -0.10 0.63 21.96
C ILE A 241 1.08 0.21 22.85
N TYR A 242 1.49 -1.06 22.80
CA TYR A 242 2.68 -1.51 23.53
C TYR A 242 3.91 -0.71 23.09
N GLY A 243 4.13 -0.57 21.78
CA GLY A 243 5.30 0.12 21.25
C GLY A 243 5.37 1.61 21.56
N GLU A 244 4.24 2.31 21.49
CA GLU A 244 4.16 3.71 21.90
C GLU A 244 4.46 3.86 23.41
N ALA A 245 4.01 2.92 24.26
CA ALA A 245 4.28 2.94 25.68
C ALA A 245 5.77 2.76 26.02
N MET A 246 6.48 1.93 25.25
CA MET A 246 7.92 1.72 25.43
C MET A 246 8.71 3.03 25.22
N LEU A 247 8.30 3.86 24.26
CA LEU A 247 8.99 5.10 23.93
C LEU A 247 8.44 6.32 24.68
N ALA A 248 7.22 6.26 25.19
CA ALA A 248 6.59 7.39 25.87
C ALA A 248 7.36 7.80 27.12
N SER A 249 7.73 9.08 27.25
CA SER A 249 8.32 9.63 28.47
C SER A 249 7.34 9.61 29.65
N LYS A 250 6.04 9.73 29.36
CA LYS A 250 4.94 9.63 30.32
C LYS A 250 3.71 9.02 29.63
N ILE A 251 3.00 8.16 30.35
CA ILE A 251 1.69 7.64 29.96
C ILE A 251 0.62 8.52 30.62
N GLY A 252 -0.30 9.07 29.84
CA GLY A 252 -1.27 10.07 30.28
C GLY A 252 -2.28 10.38 29.18
N ASP A 253 -2.94 11.54 29.25
CA ASP A 253 -4.03 11.93 28.33
C ASP A 253 -3.68 11.75 26.86
N HIS A 254 -2.43 12.04 26.48
CA HIS A 254 -1.96 11.87 25.11
C HIS A 254 -1.96 10.41 24.64
N PHE A 255 -1.52 9.49 25.50
CA PHE A 255 -1.49 8.07 25.17
C PHE A 255 -2.91 7.48 25.12
N ARG A 256 -3.79 7.93 26.03
CA ARG A 256 -5.23 7.59 26.01
C ARG A 256 -5.89 8.07 24.73
N PHE A 257 -5.54 9.25 24.22
CA PHE A 257 -6.02 9.75 22.94
C PHE A 257 -5.67 8.80 21.77
N ILE A 258 -4.44 8.28 21.69
CA ILE A 258 -4.07 7.30 20.65
C ILE A 258 -4.91 6.02 20.80
N PHE A 259 -5.06 5.53 22.02
CA PHE A 259 -5.85 4.35 22.32
C PHE A 259 -7.32 4.52 21.91
N HIS A 260 -7.97 5.62 22.29
CA HIS A 260 -9.38 5.86 21.97
C HIS A 260 -9.62 6.02 20.48
N ASN A 261 -8.70 6.67 19.76
CA ASN A 261 -8.79 6.74 18.30
C ASN A 261 -8.64 5.37 17.64
N ALA A 262 -7.73 4.52 18.13
CA ALA A 262 -7.62 3.15 17.66
C ALA A 262 -8.90 2.34 17.93
N ALA A 263 -9.48 2.48 19.13
CA ALA A 263 -10.74 1.83 19.50
C ALA A 263 -11.93 2.29 18.64
N ALA A 264 -12.03 3.59 18.36
CA ALA A 264 -13.02 4.16 17.46
C ALA A 264 -12.88 3.61 16.04
N LEU A 265 -11.65 3.57 15.51
CA LEU A 265 -11.38 3.05 14.18
C LEU A 265 -11.74 1.58 14.02
N LEU A 266 -11.61 0.77 15.07
CA LEU A 266 -12.01 -0.64 15.04
C LEU A 266 -13.51 -0.87 14.89
N THR A 267 -14.36 0.13 15.16
CA THR A 267 -15.82 -0.08 15.25
C THR A 267 -16.69 0.88 14.46
N ALA A 268 -16.20 2.08 14.12
CA ALA A 268 -16.96 3.01 13.30
C ALA A 268 -17.23 2.40 11.91
N THR A 269 -18.50 2.37 11.49
CA THR A 269 -18.93 1.69 10.26
C THR A 269 -18.36 2.30 8.98
N ASP A 270 -17.98 3.58 9.01
CA ASP A 270 -17.34 4.33 7.95
C ASP A 270 -15.79 4.37 8.09
N SER A 271 -15.26 3.70 9.11
CA SER A 271 -13.82 3.57 9.33
C SER A 271 -13.18 2.76 8.20
N PRO A 272 -12.03 3.19 7.67
CA PRO A 272 -11.27 2.39 6.72
C PRO A 272 -10.76 1.08 7.31
N TRP A 273 -10.69 0.93 8.63
CA TRP A 273 -10.28 -0.34 9.24
C TRP A 273 -11.41 -1.38 9.19
N VAL A 274 -12.66 -0.92 9.22
CA VAL A 274 -13.86 -1.75 9.06
C VAL A 274 -14.14 -2.00 7.58
N GLU A 275 -14.04 -0.97 6.73
CA GLU A 275 -14.23 -1.11 5.28
C GLU A 275 -13.10 -1.90 4.60
N LEU A 276 -11.88 -1.82 5.13
CA LEU A 276 -10.71 -2.56 4.66
C LEU A 276 -10.13 -3.37 5.83
N PRO A 277 -10.70 -4.56 6.11
CA PRO A 277 -10.12 -5.50 7.06
C PRO A 277 -8.65 -5.77 6.70
N LEU A 278 -7.79 -5.91 7.72
CA LEU A 278 -6.35 -6.13 7.54
C LEU A 278 -6.09 -7.35 6.64
N HIS A 279 -6.89 -8.40 6.90
CA HIS A 279 -7.14 -9.53 6.02
C HIS A 279 -8.65 -9.65 5.87
N THR A 280 -9.13 -9.87 4.66
CA THR A 280 -10.54 -10.20 4.43
C THR A 280 -10.63 -11.72 4.31
N GLU A 281 -11.82 -12.32 4.46
CA GLU A 281 -12.06 -13.71 4.02
C GLU A 281 -11.61 -13.92 2.56
N THR A 282 -11.54 -12.83 1.81
CA THR A 282 -11.17 -12.74 0.42
C THR A 282 -9.71 -12.28 0.19
N PHE A 283 -8.86 -12.24 1.22
CA PHE A 283 -7.43 -11.91 1.16
C PHE A 283 -6.73 -12.58 2.36
N PRO A 284 -6.26 -13.85 2.21
CA PRO A 284 -5.59 -14.55 3.29
C PRO A 284 -4.23 -13.91 3.63
N PRO A 285 -3.72 -14.11 4.85
CA PRO A 285 -2.47 -13.51 5.29
C PRO A 285 -1.30 -13.90 4.38
N ILE A 286 -0.67 -12.86 3.82
CA ILE A 286 0.53 -12.97 2.99
C ILE A 286 1.72 -13.27 3.90
N LYS A 287 1.87 -14.53 4.34
CA LYS A 287 2.99 -14.96 5.20
C LYS A 287 4.27 -15.32 4.42
N SER A 288 4.25 -15.17 3.09
CA SER A 288 5.36 -15.50 2.21
C SER A 288 6.12 -14.26 1.71
N ASN A 289 7.43 -14.46 1.48
CA ASN A 289 8.34 -13.49 0.88
C ASN A 289 8.56 -13.72 -0.63
N SER A 290 7.75 -14.54 -1.30
CA SER A 290 7.88 -14.79 -2.74
C SER A 290 6.57 -14.57 -3.49
N TYR A 291 6.63 -13.85 -4.61
CA TYR A 291 5.48 -13.66 -5.49
C TYR A 291 4.77 -14.98 -5.82
N GLU A 292 5.50 -16.05 -6.12
CA GLU A 292 4.88 -17.32 -6.52
C GLU A 292 4.06 -17.96 -5.41
N GLU A 293 4.56 -17.93 -4.17
CA GLU A 293 3.82 -18.46 -3.02
C GLU A 293 2.61 -17.59 -2.68
N ILE A 294 2.76 -16.26 -2.75
CA ILE A 294 1.65 -15.33 -2.54
C ILE A 294 0.57 -15.55 -3.59
N PHE A 295 0.97 -15.59 -4.86
CA PHE A 295 0.07 -15.78 -5.99
C PHE A 295 -0.61 -17.15 -5.93
N SER A 296 0.12 -18.21 -5.61
CA SER A 296 -0.43 -19.56 -5.44
C SER A 296 -1.42 -19.63 -4.28
N SER A 297 -1.11 -18.96 -3.16
CA SER A 297 -2.03 -18.87 -2.02
C SER A 297 -3.32 -18.12 -2.38
N MET A 298 -3.22 -17.01 -3.10
CA MET A 298 -4.39 -16.29 -3.62
C MET A 298 -5.21 -17.19 -4.57
N GLN A 299 -4.54 -17.90 -5.48
CA GLN A 299 -5.18 -18.80 -6.43
C GLN A 299 -5.89 -19.97 -5.73
N ALA A 300 -5.29 -20.56 -4.69
CA ALA A 300 -5.89 -21.63 -3.90
C ALA A 300 -7.15 -21.17 -3.15
N ASN A 301 -7.17 -19.92 -2.70
CA ASN A 301 -8.30 -19.31 -1.99
C ASN A 301 -9.25 -18.54 -2.92
N ALA A 302 -9.15 -18.71 -4.24
CA ALA A 302 -9.90 -17.96 -5.24
C ALA A 302 -11.43 -18.06 -5.12
N GLN A 303 -11.96 -19.13 -4.53
CA GLN A 303 -13.40 -19.27 -4.26
C GLN A 303 -13.90 -18.31 -3.17
N GLN A 304 -12.98 -17.86 -2.31
CA GLN A 304 -13.21 -16.87 -1.27
C GLN A 304 -12.79 -15.47 -1.72
N LEU A 305 -11.87 -15.34 -2.70
CA LEU A 305 -11.55 -14.05 -3.31
C LEU A 305 -12.82 -13.46 -3.95
N PRO A 306 -13.07 -12.14 -3.87
CA PRO A 306 -14.16 -11.56 -4.62
C PRO A 306 -13.71 -11.69 -6.07
N VAL A 307 -14.32 -12.60 -6.83
CA VAL A 307 -14.13 -12.60 -8.27
C VAL A 307 -14.70 -11.26 -8.72
N ALA A 308 -13.84 -10.25 -8.88
CA ALA A 308 -14.16 -8.88 -9.25
C ALA A 308 -14.60 -8.81 -10.73
N VAL A 309 -15.42 -9.75 -11.14
CA VAL A 309 -16.15 -9.77 -12.39
C VAL A 309 -17.46 -9.00 -12.25
N THR A 310 -18.00 -8.88 -11.02
CA THR A 310 -19.28 -8.21 -10.76
C THR A 310 -19.14 -7.19 -9.63
N GLY A 311 -19.05 -5.92 -10.01
CA GLY A 311 -18.54 -4.82 -9.19
C GLY A 311 -19.34 -4.46 -7.94
N LYS A 312 -18.67 -3.74 -7.03
CA LYS A 312 -19.30 -2.80 -6.10
C LYS A 312 -18.39 -1.74 -5.46
N LEU A 313 -17.08 -1.68 -5.73
CA LEU A 313 -16.27 -0.48 -5.45
C LEU A 313 -15.83 0.25 -6.72
N ALA A 314 -15.71 1.58 -6.64
CA ALA A 314 -15.34 2.45 -7.77
C ALA A 314 -14.01 2.06 -8.45
N ASP A 315 -13.11 1.39 -7.74
CA ASP A 315 -11.83 0.84 -8.24
C ASP A 315 -11.97 -0.55 -8.89
N ASP A 316 -12.92 -1.37 -8.45
CA ASP A 316 -13.14 -2.72 -8.98
C ASP A 316 -13.66 -2.68 -10.41
N LEU A 317 -14.30 -1.59 -10.84
CA LEU A 317 -14.67 -1.37 -12.25
C LEU A 317 -13.44 -1.19 -13.15
N ARG A 318 -12.39 -0.52 -12.66
CA ARG A 318 -11.14 -0.34 -13.42
C ARG A 318 -10.40 -1.66 -13.58
N LEU A 319 -10.46 -2.53 -12.56
CA LEU A 319 -9.82 -3.84 -12.56
C LEU A 319 -10.65 -4.91 -13.29
N GLY A 320 -11.96 -4.94 -13.06
CA GLY A 320 -12.89 -5.87 -13.69
C GLY A 320 -12.88 -5.73 -15.20
N TRP A 321 -13.04 -4.52 -15.76
CA TRP A 321 -12.98 -4.30 -17.21
C TRP A 321 -11.61 -4.63 -17.83
N SER A 322 -10.53 -4.34 -17.09
CA SER A 322 -9.16 -4.64 -17.52
C SER A 322 -8.90 -6.15 -17.64
N LEU A 323 -9.51 -6.95 -16.75
CA LEU A 323 -9.38 -8.40 -16.73
C LEU A 323 -10.44 -9.12 -17.58
N GLN A 324 -11.40 -8.37 -18.14
CA GLN A 324 -12.47 -8.89 -19.00
C GLN A 324 -12.07 -9.03 -20.48
N ALA A 325 -10.89 -8.56 -20.89
CA ALA A 325 -10.38 -8.73 -22.27
C ALA A 325 -10.53 -10.17 -22.82
N PRO A 326 -10.43 -11.23 -22.00
CA PRO A 326 -10.62 -12.61 -22.47
C PRO A 326 -12.07 -13.06 -22.71
N TYR A 327 -13.12 -12.35 -22.28
CA TYR A 327 -14.52 -12.82 -22.41
C TYR A 327 -14.97 -13.11 -23.86
N LEU A 328 -14.26 -12.61 -24.87
CA LEU A 328 -14.79 -12.39 -26.22
C LEU A 328 -14.47 -13.43 -27.28
N VAL A 329 -13.70 -14.45 -26.93
CA VAL A 329 -13.50 -15.58 -27.85
C VAL A 329 -14.70 -16.56 -27.79
N GLY A 330 -15.65 -16.34 -26.87
CA GLY A 330 -16.85 -17.19 -26.73
C GLY A 330 -18.15 -16.49 -26.29
N SER A 331 -18.11 -15.28 -25.71
CA SER A 331 -19.29 -14.55 -25.19
C SER A 331 -19.14 -13.03 -25.34
N LYS A 332 -20.22 -12.24 -25.42
CA LYS A 332 -20.11 -10.76 -25.32
C LYS A 332 -19.58 -10.36 -23.93
N ILE A 333 -18.83 -9.26 -23.81
CA ILE A 333 -18.51 -8.68 -22.49
C ILE A 333 -19.85 -8.42 -21.79
N PRO A 334 -20.03 -8.84 -20.53
CA PRO A 334 -21.13 -8.38 -19.70
C PRO A 334 -20.92 -6.89 -19.40
N LEU A 335 -21.32 -6.03 -20.35
CA LEU A 335 -21.35 -4.59 -20.18
C LEU A 335 -22.64 -4.23 -19.45
N ASP A 336 -22.53 -3.65 -18.26
CA ASP A 336 -23.69 -3.08 -17.58
C ASP A 336 -24.29 -1.97 -18.46
N ALA A 337 -25.60 -2.01 -18.67
CA ALA A 337 -26.28 -1.04 -19.52
C ALA A 337 -26.10 0.39 -18.95
N PRO A 338 -25.97 1.44 -19.77
CA PRO A 338 -25.92 2.82 -19.29
C PRO A 338 -27.09 3.19 -18.36
N ALA A 339 -28.24 2.53 -18.51
CA ALA A 339 -29.43 2.72 -17.69
C ALA A 339 -29.30 2.17 -16.25
N THR A 340 -28.31 1.33 -15.95
CA THR A 340 -28.04 0.82 -14.59
C THR A 340 -27.04 1.68 -13.82
N TYR A 341 -26.37 2.64 -14.48
CA TYR A 341 -25.53 3.63 -13.83
C TYR A 341 -26.34 4.89 -13.48
N ASP A 342 -26.09 5.45 -12.31
CA ASP A 342 -26.62 6.77 -11.97
C ASP A 342 -25.89 7.89 -12.73
N GLU A 343 -26.49 9.09 -12.77
CA GLU A 343 -25.95 10.24 -13.51
C GLU A 343 -24.58 10.69 -12.98
N GLN A 344 -24.37 10.61 -11.66
CA GLN A 344 -23.09 10.94 -11.04
C GLN A 344 -21.99 10.01 -11.57
N ARG A 345 -22.29 8.72 -11.69
CA ARG A 345 -21.35 7.72 -12.14
C ARG A 345 -20.96 7.90 -13.61
N VAL A 346 -21.92 8.22 -14.46
CA VAL A 346 -21.64 8.55 -15.87
C VAL A 346 -20.76 9.79 -15.97
N GLN A 347 -20.98 10.80 -15.13
CA GLN A 347 -20.16 12.01 -15.09
C GLN A 347 -18.70 11.74 -14.64
N GLU A 348 -18.50 10.86 -13.66
CA GLU A 348 -17.16 10.45 -13.22
C GLU A 348 -16.37 9.75 -14.33
N ILE A 349 -17.04 8.90 -15.14
CA ILE A 349 -16.42 8.23 -16.28
C ILE A 349 -16.05 9.26 -17.36
N TRP A 350 -16.94 10.22 -17.64
CA TRP A 350 -16.66 11.32 -18.55
C TRP A 350 -15.45 12.16 -18.14
N GLN A 351 -15.39 12.60 -16.88
CA GLN A 351 -14.25 13.35 -16.35
C GLN A 351 -12.95 12.55 -16.44
N HIS A 352 -13.01 11.23 -16.26
CA HIS A 352 -11.84 10.38 -16.41
C HIS A 352 -11.35 10.32 -17.87
N LEU A 353 -12.26 10.11 -18.82
CA LEU A 353 -11.98 10.10 -20.25
C LEU A 353 -11.38 11.43 -20.74
N GLU A 354 -11.96 12.56 -20.33
CA GLU A 354 -11.47 13.89 -20.66
C GLU A 354 -10.08 14.16 -20.05
N ASN A 355 -9.95 14.00 -18.73
CA ASN A 355 -8.74 14.43 -18.02
C ASN A 355 -7.52 13.53 -18.26
N GLN A 356 -7.74 12.23 -18.45
CA GLN A 356 -6.63 11.26 -18.56
C GLN A 356 -6.33 10.87 -20.01
N HIS A 357 -7.34 10.86 -20.87
CA HIS A 357 -7.20 10.36 -22.24
C HIS A 357 -7.52 11.41 -23.32
N GLN A 358 -7.88 12.64 -22.92
CA GLN A 358 -8.20 13.75 -23.84
C GLN A 358 -9.35 13.40 -24.80
N VAL A 359 -10.30 12.62 -24.31
CA VAL A 359 -11.47 12.18 -25.07
C VAL A 359 -12.60 13.19 -24.88
N SER A 360 -13.10 13.76 -25.98
CA SER A 360 -14.24 14.69 -26.00
C SER A 360 -15.40 14.21 -26.87
N ASP A 361 -15.18 13.17 -27.68
CA ASP A 361 -16.13 12.62 -28.65
C ASP A 361 -15.78 11.18 -29.04
N THR A 362 -16.58 10.56 -29.90
CA THR A 362 -16.35 9.19 -30.38
C THR A 362 -15.04 9.03 -31.15
N ALA A 363 -14.60 10.04 -31.91
CA ALA A 363 -13.39 9.95 -32.74
C ALA A 363 -12.12 9.98 -31.89
N SER A 364 -12.07 10.89 -30.92
CA SER A 364 -11.00 10.99 -29.92
C SER A 364 -10.95 9.74 -29.02
N LEU A 365 -12.10 9.15 -28.68
CA LEU A 365 -12.16 7.87 -27.98
C LEU A 365 -11.53 6.73 -28.79
N ARG A 366 -11.93 6.57 -30.06
CA ARG A 366 -11.35 5.52 -30.94
C ARG A 366 -9.84 5.70 -31.10
N THR A 367 -9.38 6.94 -31.23
CA THR A 367 -7.95 7.26 -31.27
C THR A 367 -7.26 6.88 -29.96
N ALA A 368 -7.88 7.14 -28.81
CA ALA A 368 -7.35 6.75 -27.51
C ALA A 368 -7.27 5.23 -27.35
N ILE A 369 -8.28 4.48 -27.80
CA ILE A 369 -8.26 3.01 -27.80
C ILE A 369 -7.15 2.47 -28.71
N GLY A 370 -7.00 3.02 -29.93
CA GLY A 370 -5.97 2.61 -30.89
C GLY A 370 -4.54 2.72 -30.35
N LYS A 371 -4.24 3.79 -29.57
CA LYS A 371 -2.94 3.96 -28.89
C LYS A 371 -2.53 2.77 -28.01
N TYR A 372 -3.49 1.97 -27.56
CA TYR A 372 -3.25 0.80 -26.72
C TYR A 372 -3.36 -0.52 -27.48
N LEU A 373 -4.25 -0.65 -28.46
CA LEU A 373 -4.52 -1.93 -29.14
C LEU A 373 -3.74 -2.14 -30.45
N ASP A 374 -3.29 -1.07 -31.10
CA ASP A 374 -2.56 -1.19 -32.38
C ASP A 374 -1.19 -1.82 -32.14
N GLU A 375 -0.43 -1.25 -31.19
CA GLU A 375 0.90 -1.69 -30.75
C GLU A 375 0.94 -1.83 -29.22
N PRO A 376 0.34 -2.91 -28.67
CA PRO A 376 0.20 -3.07 -27.23
C PRO A 376 1.51 -3.44 -26.53
N ASP A 377 2.47 -4.03 -27.24
CA ASP A 377 3.70 -4.53 -26.63
C ASP A 377 4.74 -3.42 -26.41
N HIS A 378 5.55 -3.59 -25.37
CA HIS A 378 6.63 -2.67 -25.05
C HIS A 378 7.91 -3.14 -25.75
N GLU A 379 8.19 -2.60 -26.93
CA GLU A 379 9.30 -3.07 -27.80
C GLU A 379 10.63 -3.19 -27.04
N ALA A 380 11.02 -2.14 -26.31
CA ALA A 380 12.25 -2.16 -25.53
C ALA A 380 12.29 -3.31 -24.51
N TYR A 381 11.20 -3.56 -23.78
CA TYR A 381 11.13 -4.67 -22.83
C TYR A 381 11.37 -6.00 -23.52
N ARG A 382 10.70 -6.27 -24.64
CA ARG A 382 10.85 -7.51 -25.40
C ARG A 382 12.29 -7.72 -25.87
N VAL A 383 12.93 -6.64 -26.32
CA VAL A 383 14.29 -6.66 -26.89
C VAL A 383 15.36 -6.95 -25.84
N ILE A 384 15.15 -6.54 -24.58
CA ILE A 384 16.10 -6.72 -23.47
C ILE A 384 15.55 -7.59 -22.33
N ARG A 385 14.52 -8.40 -22.59
CA ARG A 385 13.84 -9.21 -21.58
C ARG A 385 14.81 -10.16 -20.87
N ASP A 386 15.72 -10.77 -21.62
CA ASP A 386 16.69 -11.73 -21.08
C ASP A 386 17.68 -11.03 -20.13
N GLU A 387 18.12 -9.82 -20.45
CA GLU A 387 18.94 -8.99 -19.58
C GLU A 387 18.16 -8.53 -18.34
N LEU A 388 16.89 -8.18 -18.47
CA LEU A 388 16.02 -7.88 -17.32
C LEU A 388 15.85 -9.11 -16.41
N GLN A 389 15.70 -10.30 -16.98
CA GLN A 389 15.61 -11.56 -16.25
C GLN A 389 16.93 -11.89 -15.53
N GLU A 390 18.07 -11.61 -16.15
CA GLU A 390 19.40 -11.72 -15.52
C GLU A 390 19.48 -10.79 -14.30
N VAL A 391 19.17 -9.51 -14.47
CA VAL A 391 19.19 -8.54 -13.36
C VAL A 391 18.21 -8.92 -12.26
N ARG A 392 17.02 -9.44 -12.61
CA ARG A 392 16.03 -9.95 -11.64
C ARG A 392 16.56 -11.06 -10.75
N SER A 393 17.51 -11.86 -11.25
CA SER A 393 18.14 -12.97 -10.51
C SER A 393 19.25 -12.52 -9.56
N TRP A 394 19.69 -11.27 -9.63
CA TRP A 394 20.70 -10.72 -8.73
C TRP A 394 20.11 -10.41 -7.35
N ASP A 395 20.98 -10.37 -6.34
CA ASP A 395 20.60 -9.86 -5.02
C ASP A 395 20.20 -8.38 -5.09
N VAL A 396 19.48 -7.91 -4.08
CA VAL A 396 18.90 -6.55 -4.05
C VAL A 396 19.98 -5.47 -4.16
N GLU A 397 21.16 -5.68 -3.56
CA GLU A 397 22.21 -4.66 -3.54
C GLU A 397 22.86 -4.53 -4.91
N LYS A 398 23.23 -5.66 -5.53
CA LYS A 398 23.76 -5.67 -6.89
C LYS A 398 22.76 -5.13 -7.92
N ARG A 399 21.46 -5.41 -7.75
CA ARG A 399 20.41 -4.79 -8.58
C ARG A 399 20.50 -3.27 -8.52
N ARG A 400 20.59 -2.70 -7.31
CA ARG A 400 20.66 -1.25 -7.07
C ARG A 400 21.88 -0.57 -7.65
N THR A 401 23.04 -1.20 -7.52
CA THR A 401 24.29 -0.60 -7.98
C THR A 401 24.48 -0.74 -9.48
N ASP A 402 24.18 -1.92 -10.03
CA ASP A 402 24.64 -2.30 -11.38
C ASP A 402 23.49 -2.46 -12.39
N GLY A 403 22.25 -2.60 -11.91
CA GLY A 403 21.10 -2.96 -12.75
C GLY A 403 20.79 -1.93 -13.82
N LEU A 404 20.81 -0.63 -13.47
CA LEU A 404 20.54 0.45 -14.43
C LEU A 404 21.57 0.50 -15.55
N GLU A 405 22.86 0.32 -15.22
CA GLU A 405 23.94 0.32 -16.21
C GLU A 405 23.80 -0.85 -17.19
N LYS A 406 23.50 -2.05 -16.67
CA LYS A 406 23.27 -3.25 -17.48
C LYS A 406 22.11 -3.04 -18.46
N ILE A 407 20.97 -2.53 -17.98
CA ILE A 407 19.78 -2.24 -18.80
C ILE A 407 20.09 -1.19 -19.87
N THR A 408 20.75 -0.10 -19.49
CA THR A 408 21.12 0.99 -20.41
C THR A 408 22.05 0.49 -21.51
N THR A 409 23.04 -0.34 -21.16
CA THR A 409 23.99 -0.92 -22.10
C THR A 409 23.30 -1.87 -23.08
N ALA A 410 22.39 -2.71 -22.59
CA ALA A 410 21.61 -3.63 -23.43
C ALA A 410 20.74 -2.86 -24.43
N LEU A 411 20.00 -1.85 -23.97
CA LEU A 411 19.17 -1.01 -24.82
C LEU A 411 20.01 -0.28 -25.87
N ARG A 412 21.12 0.36 -25.48
CA ARG A 412 22.03 1.02 -26.43
C ARG A 412 22.53 0.06 -27.50
N SER A 413 22.99 -1.13 -27.11
CA SER A 413 23.50 -2.12 -28.06
C SER A 413 22.45 -2.56 -29.08
N LYS A 414 21.18 -2.65 -28.66
CA LYS A 414 20.08 -3.11 -29.51
C LYS A 414 19.51 -1.98 -30.38
N TYR A 415 19.30 -0.79 -29.83
CA TYR A 415 18.84 0.38 -30.59
C TYR A 415 19.89 0.88 -31.59
N ALA A 416 21.19 0.83 -31.25
CA ALA A 416 22.27 1.17 -32.20
C ALA A 416 22.31 0.24 -33.43
N LYS A 417 21.80 -1.00 -33.32
CA LYS A 417 21.67 -1.93 -34.45
C LYS A 417 20.43 -1.68 -35.30
N ALA A 418 19.43 -0.98 -34.78
CA ALA A 418 18.14 -0.72 -35.42
C ALA A 418 18.00 0.72 -35.95
N ALA A 419 18.92 1.62 -35.62
CA ALA A 419 18.83 3.03 -35.97
C ALA A 419 18.93 3.27 -37.49
N ALA A 420 17.91 3.92 -38.05
CA ALA A 420 17.97 4.53 -39.38
C ALA A 420 19.01 5.68 -39.38
N PRO A 421 19.68 5.96 -40.51
CA PRO A 421 20.75 6.97 -40.61
C PRO A 421 20.32 8.42 -40.31
N GLU A 422 19.04 8.66 -40.01
CA GLU A 422 18.41 9.96 -39.86
C GLU A 422 18.31 10.43 -38.39
N HIS A 423 18.55 9.55 -37.43
CA HIS A 423 18.52 9.89 -36.00
C HIS A 423 19.91 10.28 -35.48
N THR A 424 20.00 11.36 -34.69
CA THR A 424 21.26 11.76 -34.07
C THR A 424 21.60 10.83 -32.89
N SER A 425 22.90 10.70 -32.58
CA SER A 425 23.36 9.92 -31.42
C SER A 425 22.75 10.42 -30.10
N GLU A 426 22.49 11.73 -29.99
CA GLU A 426 21.97 12.37 -28.79
C GLU A 426 20.49 12.05 -28.56
N ASP A 427 19.69 11.97 -29.63
CA ASP A 427 18.28 11.57 -29.57
C ASP A 427 18.14 10.11 -29.11
N ILE A 428 19.00 9.23 -29.64
CA ILE A 428 19.04 7.81 -29.25
C ILE A 428 19.43 7.68 -27.77
N ASP A 429 20.45 8.42 -27.31
CA ASP A 429 20.89 8.37 -25.92
C ASP A 429 19.82 8.84 -24.93
N LYS A 430 19.07 9.89 -25.28
CA LYS A 430 17.97 10.39 -24.45
C LYS A 430 16.81 9.39 -24.38
N ALA A 431 16.41 8.81 -25.51
CA ALA A 431 15.35 7.81 -25.57
C ALA A 431 15.73 6.54 -24.79
N VAL A 432 16.96 6.06 -24.96
CA VAL A 432 17.49 4.91 -24.22
C VAL A 432 17.54 5.20 -22.72
N SER A 433 18.03 6.38 -22.31
CA SER A 433 18.11 6.73 -20.89
C SER A 433 16.74 6.79 -20.22
N SER A 434 15.74 7.38 -20.88
CA SER A 434 14.37 7.43 -20.37
C SER A 434 13.76 6.03 -20.24
N THR A 435 13.92 5.20 -21.27
CA THR A 435 13.38 3.84 -21.30
C THR A 435 14.08 2.93 -20.29
N ALA A 436 15.40 3.05 -20.17
CA ALA A 436 16.20 2.34 -19.18
C ALA A 436 15.77 2.70 -17.76
N ALA A 437 15.57 4.00 -17.48
CA ALA A 437 15.09 4.45 -16.18
C ALA A 437 13.70 3.90 -15.86
N GLN A 438 12.80 3.80 -16.86
CA GLN A 438 11.48 3.22 -16.68
C GLN A 438 11.55 1.72 -16.36
N LEU A 439 12.32 0.95 -17.14
CA LEU A 439 12.47 -0.50 -16.92
C LEU A 439 13.27 -0.81 -15.66
N ALA A 440 14.24 0.02 -15.27
CA ALA A 440 14.98 -0.13 -14.03
C ALA A 440 14.08 0.05 -12.79
N LYS A 441 13.02 0.88 -12.86
CA LYS A 441 12.03 0.95 -11.76
C LYS A 441 11.41 -0.41 -11.46
N LEU A 442 11.29 -1.31 -12.44
CA LEU A 442 10.82 -2.68 -12.21
C LEU A 442 11.75 -3.43 -11.26
N LEU A 443 13.06 -3.22 -11.31
CA LEU A 443 14.04 -4.10 -10.65
C LEU A 443 14.66 -3.48 -9.40
N LEU A 444 14.49 -2.17 -9.22
CA LEU A 444 15.10 -1.38 -8.15
C LEU A 444 14.16 -1.07 -6.99
N VAL A 445 12.88 -1.43 -7.10
CA VAL A 445 11.90 -1.23 -6.04
C VAL A 445 12.15 -2.23 -4.90
N GLU A 446 12.23 -1.73 -3.66
CA GLU A 446 12.21 -2.57 -2.46
C GLU A 446 10.96 -3.45 -2.40
N ASP A 447 11.11 -4.70 -1.97
CA ASP A 447 10.07 -5.73 -1.92
C ASP A 447 9.50 -6.17 -3.27
N ILE A 448 10.18 -5.85 -4.38
CA ILE A 448 9.74 -6.26 -5.72
C ILE A 448 9.58 -7.78 -5.85
N ASP A 449 10.32 -8.55 -5.06
CA ASP A 449 10.26 -10.01 -5.08
C ASP A 449 8.89 -10.57 -4.63
N LEU A 450 8.03 -9.72 -4.04
CA LEU A 450 6.65 -10.02 -3.67
C LEU A 450 5.64 -9.71 -4.78
N PHE A 451 6.00 -8.86 -5.75
CA PHE A 451 5.08 -8.29 -6.74
C PHE A 451 5.48 -8.55 -8.19
N LEU A 452 6.70 -9.05 -8.42
CA LEU A 452 7.14 -9.54 -9.71
C LEU A 452 7.25 -11.05 -9.73
N PRO A 453 6.76 -11.69 -10.81
CA PRO A 453 7.01 -13.11 -11.04
C PRO A 453 8.50 -13.40 -11.06
N LYS A 454 8.85 -14.63 -10.64
CA LYS A 454 10.24 -15.08 -10.67
C LYS A 454 10.76 -15.12 -12.11
N THR A 455 9.89 -15.53 -13.02
CA THR A 455 10.11 -15.49 -14.47
C THR A 455 9.30 -14.35 -15.06
N LEU A 456 9.97 -13.36 -15.64
CA LEU A 456 9.33 -12.21 -16.25
C LEU A 456 8.47 -12.65 -17.46
N PRO A 457 7.29 -12.04 -17.67
CA PRO A 457 6.37 -12.43 -18.73
C PRO A 457 6.99 -12.22 -20.12
N SER A 458 6.52 -12.96 -21.11
CA SER A 458 7.03 -12.90 -22.49
C SER A 458 6.79 -11.52 -23.15
N SER A 459 5.74 -10.82 -22.72
CA SER A 459 5.33 -9.51 -23.20
C SER A 459 4.72 -8.68 -22.07
N LEU A 460 4.73 -7.34 -22.21
CA LEU A 460 3.96 -6.43 -21.33
C LEU A 460 2.62 -6.01 -21.95
N ALA A 461 2.24 -6.59 -23.08
CA ALA A 461 1.05 -6.24 -23.85
C ALA A 461 -0.24 -6.36 -23.02
N GLY A 462 -0.31 -7.30 -22.07
CA GLY A 462 -1.47 -7.50 -21.21
C GLY A 462 -1.97 -6.22 -20.54
N TRP A 463 -1.06 -5.33 -20.09
CA TRP A 463 -1.43 -4.06 -19.45
C TRP A 463 -2.08 -3.08 -20.44
N ARG A 464 -1.51 -2.91 -21.64
CA ARG A 464 -2.06 -2.00 -22.66
C ARG A 464 -3.34 -2.54 -23.26
N ILE A 465 -3.41 -3.85 -23.54
CA ILE A 465 -4.63 -4.51 -24.01
C ILE A 465 -5.78 -4.24 -23.04
N ALA A 466 -5.55 -4.46 -21.74
CA ALA A 466 -6.52 -4.19 -20.70
C ALA A 466 -7.00 -2.72 -20.68
N GLN A 467 -6.08 -1.75 -20.86
CA GLN A 467 -6.46 -0.34 -20.97
C GLN A 467 -7.34 -0.04 -22.19
N GLY A 468 -7.00 -0.60 -23.36
CA GLY A 468 -7.79 -0.43 -24.58
C GLY A 468 -9.20 -0.99 -24.45
N VAL A 469 -9.34 -2.21 -23.92
CA VAL A 469 -10.64 -2.84 -23.66
C VAL A 469 -11.45 -2.03 -22.64
N ARG A 470 -10.81 -1.55 -21.57
CA ARG A 470 -11.44 -0.70 -20.58
C ARG A 470 -11.99 0.59 -21.18
N LEU A 471 -11.24 1.25 -22.07
CA LEU A 471 -11.71 2.47 -22.74
C LEU A 471 -12.92 2.20 -23.64
N ALA A 472 -12.96 1.05 -24.32
CA ALA A 472 -14.12 0.64 -25.09
C ALA A 472 -15.37 0.46 -24.19
N ALA A 473 -15.23 -0.21 -23.04
CA ALA A 473 -16.30 -0.37 -22.06
C ALA A 473 -16.79 0.99 -21.50
N MET A 474 -15.86 1.91 -21.19
CA MET A 474 -16.19 3.28 -20.78
C MET A 474 -16.93 4.04 -21.87
N GLY A 475 -16.53 3.87 -23.14
CA GLY A 475 -17.22 4.43 -24.29
C GLY A 475 -18.66 3.98 -24.43
N PHE A 476 -18.94 2.71 -24.13
CA PHE A 476 -20.32 2.22 -24.07
C PHE A 476 -21.10 2.86 -22.92
N ALA A 477 -20.52 2.91 -21.72
CA ALA A 477 -21.16 3.51 -20.54
C ALA A 477 -21.52 4.99 -20.76
N THR A 478 -20.68 5.74 -21.48
CA THR A 478 -20.92 7.16 -21.84
C THR A 478 -21.71 7.36 -23.13
N LYS A 479 -22.19 6.27 -23.76
CA LYS A 479 -22.92 6.28 -25.03
C LYS A 479 -22.13 6.86 -26.22
N LEU A 480 -20.80 6.91 -26.11
CA LEU A 480 -19.91 7.23 -27.22
C LEU A 480 -19.73 6.07 -28.20
N LEU A 481 -19.92 4.84 -27.72
CA LEU A 481 -19.94 3.60 -28.49
C LEU A 481 -21.25 2.86 -28.24
N THR A 482 -21.68 2.11 -29.25
CA THR A 482 -22.68 1.06 -29.08
C THR A 482 -22.09 -0.17 -28.40
N GLU A 483 -22.95 -1.07 -27.92
CA GLU A 483 -22.53 -2.33 -27.29
C GLU A 483 -21.68 -3.17 -28.25
N ASP A 484 -22.10 -3.27 -29.52
CA ASP A 484 -21.39 -4.07 -30.53
C ASP A 484 -20.01 -3.48 -30.86
N GLU A 485 -19.89 -2.15 -30.98
CA GLU A 485 -18.59 -1.49 -31.20
C GLU A 485 -17.63 -1.68 -30.01
N ALA A 486 -18.14 -1.58 -28.77
CA ALA A 486 -17.31 -1.81 -27.59
C ALA A 486 -16.81 -3.27 -27.51
N ASN A 487 -17.67 -4.22 -27.86
CA ASN A 487 -17.30 -5.64 -27.95
C ASN A 487 -16.31 -5.93 -29.09
N GLU A 488 -16.38 -5.21 -30.22
CA GLU A 488 -15.43 -5.37 -31.33
C GLU A 488 -13.99 -4.99 -30.91
N PHE A 489 -13.81 -3.83 -30.26
CA PHE A 489 -12.48 -3.44 -29.75
C PHE A 489 -11.91 -4.45 -28.76
N ALA A 490 -12.78 -5.04 -27.96
CA ALA A 490 -12.33 -6.00 -26.99
C ALA A 490 -12.02 -7.37 -27.62
N ALA A 491 -12.68 -7.74 -28.72
CA ALA A 491 -12.31 -8.91 -29.52
C ALA A 491 -10.92 -8.73 -30.14
N VAL A 492 -10.62 -7.52 -30.65
CA VAL A 492 -9.26 -7.15 -31.08
C VAL A 492 -8.26 -7.31 -29.93
N GLY A 493 -8.62 -6.87 -28.72
CA GLY A 493 -7.81 -7.07 -27.53
C GLY A 493 -7.51 -8.55 -27.23
N ALA A 494 -8.52 -9.42 -27.33
CA ALA A 494 -8.36 -10.86 -27.14
C ALA A 494 -7.43 -11.50 -28.18
N ASP A 495 -7.55 -11.12 -29.45
CA ASP A 495 -6.66 -11.59 -30.51
C ASP A 495 -5.21 -11.13 -30.29
N LYS A 496 -5.03 -9.89 -29.82
CA LYS A 496 -3.71 -9.38 -29.42
C LYS A 496 -3.16 -10.14 -28.20
N ALA A 497 -4.00 -10.56 -27.26
CA ALA A 497 -3.55 -11.38 -26.13
C ALA A 497 -3.02 -12.74 -26.62
N LYS A 498 -3.76 -13.41 -27.53
CA LYS A 498 -3.32 -14.68 -28.17
C LYS A 498 -2.00 -14.54 -28.93
N SER A 499 -1.81 -13.43 -29.63
CA SER A 499 -0.60 -13.23 -30.44
C SER A 499 0.64 -12.90 -29.60
N ASN A 500 0.47 -12.30 -28.41
CA ASN A 500 1.59 -11.82 -27.59
C ASN A 500 1.92 -12.70 -26.38
N HIS A 501 1.01 -13.57 -25.95
CA HIS A 501 1.19 -14.38 -24.75
C HIS A 501 1.10 -15.89 -25.03
N THR A 502 1.72 -16.69 -24.16
CA THR A 502 1.73 -18.15 -24.30
C THR A 502 0.51 -18.80 -23.65
N ASP A 503 0.08 -18.25 -22.53
CA ASP A 503 -1.03 -18.71 -21.70
C ASP A 503 -1.53 -17.56 -20.82
N TRP A 504 -2.60 -17.81 -20.06
CA TRP A 504 -3.24 -16.75 -19.26
C TRP A 504 -2.40 -16.34 -18.06
N ARG A 505 -1.49 -17.19 -17.60
CA ARG A 505 -0.55 -16.83 -16.53
C ARG A 505 0.44 -15.81 -17.07
N ASP A 506 0.99 -16.04 -18.26
CA ASP A 506 1.87 -15.09 -18.94
C ASP A 506 1.17 -13.78 -19.29
N PHE A 507 -0.09 -13.81 -19.73
CA PHE A 507 -0.90 -12.60 -19.92
C PHE A 507 -1.13 -11.85 -18.60
N GLY A 508 -1.54 -12.55 -17.55
CA GLY A 508 -1.79 -11.99 -16.22
C GLY A 508 -0.53 -11.37 -15.61
N ASP A 509 0.62 -12.03 -15.77
CA ASP A 509 1.91 -11.49 -15.37
C ASP A 509 2.30 -10.29 -16.22
N GLY A 510 2.10 -10.33 -17.54
CA GLY A 510 2.29 -9.19 -18.44
C GLY A 510 1.47 -7.96 -18.06
N PHE A 511 0.23 -8.19 -17.62
CA PHE A 511 -0.67 -7.17 -17.08
C PHE A 511 -0.13 -6.55 -15.77
N LEU A 512 0.30 -7.38 -14.82
CA LEU A 512 0.81 -6.92 -13.53
C LEU A 512 2.16 -6.20 -13.65
N VAL A 513 3.08 -6.75 -14.44
CA VAL A 513 4.42 -6.18 -14.69
C VAL A 513 4.33 -4.92 -15.55
N GLY A 514 3.48 -4.91 -16.58
CA GLY A 514 3.29 -3.74 -17.44
C GLY A 514 2.81 -2.52 -16.67
N ARG A 515 1.88 -2.73 -15.72
CA ARG A 515 1.41 -1.67 -14.83
C ARG A 515 2.50 -1.13 -13.90
N LEU A 516 3.34 -2.00 -13.35
CA LEU A 516 4.49 -1.58 -12.54
C LEU A 516 5.51 -0.79 -13.37
N CYS A 517 5.70 -1.16 -14.63
CA CYS A 517 6.61 -0.45 -15.55
C CYS A 517 6.10 0.97 -15.84
N GLU A 518 4.79 1.14 -16.04
CA GLU A 518 4.19 2.44 -16.33
C GLU A 518 4.12 3.33 -15.07
N SER A 519 3.64 2.79 -13.96
CA SER A 519 3.42 3.55 -12.73
C SER A 519 4.69 3.78 -11.91
N GLY A 520 5.65 2.85 -11.96
CA GLY A 520 6.85 2.86 -11.14
C GLY A 520 6.60 2.71 -9.64
N GLN A 521 5.41 2.24 -9.23
CA GLN A 521 5.00 2.20 -7.83
C GLN A 521 4.23 0.91 -7.50
N VAL A 522 4.51 0.34 -6.33
CA VAL A 522 3.69 -0.72 -5.72
C VAL A 522 2.72 -0.07 -4.76
N ASP A 523 1.42 -0.36 -4.92
CA ASP A 523 0.35 0.17 -4.08
C ASP A 523 -0.75 -0.88 -3.81
N GLY A 524 -1.79 -0.50 -3.06
CA GLY A 524 -2.93 -1.39 -2.76
C GLY A 524 -3.75 -1.73 -4.01
N LEU A 525 -3.65 -0.94 -5.09
CA LEU A 525 -4.20 -1.36 -6.38
C LEU A 525 -3.44 -2.59 -6.89
N GLN A 526 -2.10 -2.63 -6.81
CA GLN A 526 -1.27 -3.73 -7.35
C GLN A 526 -1.65 -5.07 -6.75
N GLN A 527 -1.88 -5.09 -5.44
CA GLN A 527 -2.31 -6.27 -4.72
C GLN A 527 -3.69 -6.74 -5.17
N ARG A 528 -4.65 -5.82 -5.32
CA ARG A 528 -5.98 -6.16 -5.83
C ARG A 528 -5.91 -6.67 -7.27
N MET A 529 -5.03 -6.11 -8.12
CA MET A 529 -4.79 -6.64 -9.46
C MET A 529 -4.27 -8.08 -9.37
N MET A 530 -3.28 -8.33 -8.52
CA MET A 530 -2.67 -9.65 -8.35
C MET A 530 -3.67 -10.70 -7.88
N ALA A 531 -4.48 -10.37 -6.86
CA ALA A 531 -5.55 -11.25 -6.38
C ALA A 531 -6.63 -11.48 -7.43
N SER A 532 -7.02 -10.44 -8.19
CA SER A 532 -8.01 -10.57 -9.25
C SER A 532 -7.49 -11.44 -10.40
N THR A 533 -6.22 -11.30 -10.79
CA THR A 533 -5.57 -12.17 -11.76
C THR A 533 -5.51 -13.62 -11.26
N ALA A 534 -5.14 -13.84 -9.99
CA ALA A 534 -5.12 -15.17 -9.38
C ALA A 534 -6.51 -15.81 -9.34
N GLY A 535 -7.54 -15.02 -8.98
CA GLY A 535 -8.93 -15.44 -8.99
C GLY A 535 -9.43 -15.79 -10.39
N ALA A 536 -9.09 -14.99 -11.40
CA ALA A 536 -9.43 -15.24 -12.79
C ALA A 536 -8.78 -16.53 -13.33
N LEU A 537 -7.56 -16.86 -12.89
CA LEU A 537 -6.87 -18.10 -13.27
C LEU A 537 -7.41 -19.35 -12.57
N ALA A 538 -7.93 -19.23 -11.34
CA ALA A 538 -8.46 -20.38 -10.60
C ALA A 538 -9.95 -20.66 -10.83
N SER A 539 -10.75 -19.63 -11.12
CA SER A 539 -12.19 -19.79 -11.23
C SER A 539 -12.57 -20.56 -12.50
N LYS A 540 -13.30 -21.66 -12.33
CA LYS A 540 -13.89 -22.44 -13.45
C LYS A 540 -15.02 -21.70 -14.18
N GLN A 541 -15.48 -20.58 -13.61
CA GLN A 541 -16.48 -19.70 -14.22
C GLN A 541 -15.83 -18.48 -14.86
N SER A 542 -14.50 -18.35 -14.75
CA SER A 542 -13.75 -17.32 -15.45
C SER A 542 -13.61 -17.72 -16.92
N PRO A 543 -13.75 -16.80 -17.88
CA PRO A 543 -13.47 -17.09 -19.29
C PRO A 543 -12.02 -17.47 -19.55
N TRP A 544 -11.11 -17.14 -18.64
CA TRP A 544 -9.72 -17.57 -18.72
C TRP A 544 -9.62 -19.11 -18.61
N SER A 545 -10.61 -19.76 -17.99
CA SER A 545 -10.71 -21.21 -17.92
C SER A 545 -11.44 -21.84 -19.12
N GLU A 546 -12.27 -21.07 -19.82
CA GLU A 546 -13.08 -21.54 -20.96
C GLU A 546 -12.36 -21.36 -22.31
N LEU A 547 -11.43 -20.40 -22.38
CA LEU A 547 -10.78 -20.02 -23.63
C LEU A 547 -9.30 -20.30 -23.53
N ALA A 548 -8.78 -21.24 -24.32
CA ALA A 548 -7.34 -21.41 -24.41
C ALA A 548 -6.73 -20.25 -25.22
N LEU A 549 -5.63 -19.66 -24.74
CA LEU A 549 -4.84 -18.71 -25.53
C LEU A 549 -4.12 -19.39 -26.70
N ARG A 550 -3.97 -20.72 -26.68
CA ARG A 550 -3.40 -21.56 -27.74
C ARG A 550 -4.07 -22.92 -27.82
#